data_AF-W2D2Q5-F1
#
_entry.id   AF-W2D2Q5-F1
#
_cell.length_a   1.000
_cell.length_b   1.000
_cell.length_c   1.000
_cell.angle_alpha   90.00
_cell.angle_beta   90.00
_cell.angle_gamma   90.00
#
_symmetry.space_group_name_H-M   'P 1'
#
loop_
_entity.id
_entity.type
_entity.pdbx_description
1 polymer ?
#
loop_
_entity_poly.entity_id
_entity_poly.type
_entity_poly.pdbx_seq_one_letter_code
_entity_poly.pdbx_strand_id
1 'polypeptide(L)'
;MSLLGPDGSVGIRVTRERFSHALCERFRRPIVSTSANLSGQAAPGCYDEVSQEIIRGVDYVVHYRRTDRSTARPSSIIRLGADGTIQVIRE
;
A
#
# COMPACT_ATOMS: atom_id res chain seq x y z
N MET A 1 4.85 12.04 -11.53
CA MET A 1 5.18 10.94 -10.61
C MET A 1 5.50 9.72 -11.44
N SER A 2 6.73 9.18 -11.37
CA SER A 2 7.06 7.91 -12.02
C SER A 2 6.65 6.76 -11.09
N LEU A 3 5.98 5.74 -11.61
CA LEU A 3 5.70 4.51 -10.87
C LEU A 3 6.88 3.54 -10.89
N LEU A 4 7.84 3.78 -11.77
CA LEU A 4 9.03 2.96 -11.91
C LEU A 4 10.07 3.40 -10.90
N GLY A 5 10.73 2.42 -10.28
CA GLY A 5 11.93 2.63 -9.49
C GLY A 5 13.08 3.16 -10.35
N PRO A 6 14.19 3.61 -9.72
CA PRO A 6 15.37 4.12 -10.44
C PRO A 6 15.97 3.13 -11.43
N ASP A 7 15.77 1.83 -11.20
CA ASP A 7 16.22 0.72 -12.03
C ASP A 7 15.16 0.25 -13.04
N GLY A 8 14.07 1.00 -13.22
CA GLY A 8 12.97 0.66 -14.11
C GLY A 8 12.04 -0.44 -13.58
N SER A 9 12.21 -0.91 -12.35
CA SER A 9 11.35 -1.93 -11.74
C SER A 9 9.99 -1.38 -11.28
N VAL A 10 9.01 -2.26 -11.07
CA VAL A 10 7.70 -1.92 -10.51
C VAL A 10 7.30 -2.91 -9.40
N GLY A 11 6.77 -2.39 -8.30
CA GLY A 11 6.20 -3.18 -7.22
C GLY A 11 4.73 -3.49 -7.47
N ILE A 12 4.33 -4.77 -7.41
CA ILE A 12 2.94 -5.19 -7.58
C ILE A 12 2.50 -5.97 -6.34
N ARG A 13 1.32 -5.65 -5.82
CA ARG A 13 0.68 -6.37 -4.71
C ARG A 13 -0.72 -6.84 -5.14
N VAL A 14 -0.96 -8.14 -4.99
CA VAL A 14 -2.32 -8.69 -5.05
C VAL A 14 -2.88 -8.72 -3.63
N THR A 15 -3.82 -7.83 -3.34
CA THR A 15 -4.43 -7.74 -2.01
C THR A 15 -5.41 -8.90 -1.77
N ARG A 16 -5.35 -9.45 -0.56
CA ARG A 16 -6.30 -10.46 -0.03
C ARG A 16 -7.35 -9.86 0.91
N GLU A 17 -7.25 -8.58 1.20
CA GLU A 17 -8.18 -7.87 2.06
C GLU A 17 -9.45 -7.53 1.26
N ARG A 18 -10.62 -7.84 1.82
CA ARG A 18 -11.91 -7.84 1.11
C ARG A 18 -12.23 -6.51 0.43
N PHE A 19 -12.05 -5.39 1.12
CA PHE A 19 -12.38 -4.06 0.64
C PHE A 19 -11.49 -3.65 -0.54
N SER A 20 -10.17 -3.70 -0.37
CA SER A 20 -9.20 -3.34 -1.41
C SER A 20 -9.25 -4.31 -2.60
N HIS A 21 -9.55 -5.58 -2.38
CA HIS A 21 -9.77 -6.56 -3.45
C HIS A 21 -10.98 -6.16 -4.30
N ALA A 22 -12.12 -5.95 -3.65
CA ALA A 22 -13.35 -5.56 -4.31
C ALA A 22 -13.28 -4.16 -4.95
N LEU A 23 -12.40 -3.29 -4.45
CA LEU A 23 -12.08 -1.99 -5.06
C LEU A 23 -11.36 -2.21 -6.40
N CYS A 24 -10.28 -3.00 -6.42
CA CYS A 24 -9.57 -3.33 -7.66
C CYS A 24 -10.49 -3.97 -8.71
N GLU A 25 -11.36 -4.90 -8.32
CA GLU A 25 -12.33 -5.55 -9.23
C GLU A 25 -13.29 -4.53 -9.87
N ARG A 26 -13.87 -3.63 -9.06
CA ARG A 26 -14.81 -2.61 -9.55
C ARG A 26 -14.15 -1.59 -10.47
N PHE A 27 -12.92 -1.18 -10.15
CA PHE A 27 -12.16 -0.24 -10.99
C PHE A 27 -11.71 -0.87 -12.32
N ARG A 28 -11.65 -2.21 -12.41
CA ARG A 28 -11.17 -2.98 -13.57
C ARG A 28 -9.77 -2.54 -14.04
N ARG A 29 -8.97 -1.99 -13.12
CA ARG A 29 -7.62 -1.46 -13.34
C ARG A 29 -6.80 -1.56 -12.04
N PRO A 30 -5.47 -1.67 -12.12
CA PRO A 30 -4.60 -1.54 -10.95
C PRO A 30 -4.76 -0.16 -10.30
N ILE A 31 -4.63 -0.11 -8.97
CA ILE A 31 -4.68 1.13 -8.19
C ILE A 31 -3.29 1.40 -7.63
N VAL A 32 -2.79 2.61 -7.85
CA VAL A 32 -1.57 3.09 -7.22
C VAL A 32 -1.86 3.34 -5.75
N SER A 33 -1.07 2.72 -4.88
CA SER A 33 -1.22 2.84 -3.43
C SER A 33 0.15 3.10 -2.79
N THR A 34 0.23 4.20 -2.05
CA THR A 34 1.32 4.51 -1.12
C THR A 34 0.81 4.34 0.31
N SER A 35 1.72 4.24 1.28
CA SER A 35 1.36 4.29 2.69
C SER A 35 0.80 5.67 3.05
N ALA A 36 -0.19 5.71 3.93
CA ALA A 36 -0.90 6.93 4.32
C ALA A 36 -0.13 7.70 5.39
N ASN A 37 1.10 8.12 5.06
CA ASN A 37 1.98 8.90 5.93
C ASN A 37 2.65 10.03 5.15
N LEU A 38 3.11 11.05 5.87
CA LEU A 38 3.95 12.09 5.30
C LEU A 38 5.36 11.53 5.03
N SER A 39 6.05 12.11 4.05
CA SER A 39 7.40 11.67 3.67
C SER A 39 8.35 11.69 4.88
N GLY A 40 9.10 10.62 5.06
CA GLY A 40 10.04 10.45 6.19
C GLY A 40 9.40 10.00 7.50
N GLN A 41 8.07 9.93 7.61
CA GLN A 41 7.38 9.43 8.80
C GLN A 41 7.12 7.92 8.72
N ALA A 42 6.92 7.29 9.87
CA ALA A 42 6.49 5.89 9.94
C ALA A 42 5.09 5.73 9.32
N ALA A 43 4.86 4.59 8.65
CA ALA A 43 3.54 4.25 8.16
C ALA A 43 2.61 3.91 9.35
N PRO A 44 1.37 4.42 9.37
CA PRO A 44 0.43 4.14 10.45
C PRO A 44 -0.01 2.67 10.41
N GLY A 45 -0.08 2.05 11.59
CA GLY A 45 -0.57 0.68 11.78
C GLY A 45 -2.10 0.59 11.80
N CYS A 46 -2.79 1.68 12.17
CA CYS A 46 -4.25 1.78 12.21
C CYS A 46 -4.74 3.20 11.86
N TYR A 47 -6.05 3.37 11.77
CA TYR A 47 -6.65 4.66 11.41
C TYR A 47 -6.34 5.78 12.41
N ASP A 48 -6.34 5.48 13.71
CA ASP A 48 -6.09 6.45 14.79
C ASP A 48 -4.67 7.06 14.72
N GLU A 49 -3.75 6.41 14.02
CA GLU A 49 -2.36 6.86 13.82
C GLU A 49 -2.16 7.71 12.56
N VAL A 50 -3.18 7.82 11.69
CA VAL A 50 -3.10 8.65 10.48
C VAL A 50 -3.17 10.13 10.87
N SER A 51 -2.24 10.95 10.36
CA SER A 51 -2.20 12.37 10.68
C SER A 51 -3.47 13.10 10.20
N GLN A 52 -3.91 14.10 10.98
CA GLN A 52 -5.05 14.94 10.60
C GLN A 52 -4.80 15.72 9.30
N GLU A 53 -3.53 16.03 9.00
CA GLU A 53 -3.12 16.65 7.75
C GLU A 53 -3.50 15.79 6.54
N ILE A 54 -3.21 14.49 6.59
CA ILE A 54 -3.58 13.55 5.52
C ILE A 54 -5.09 13.41 5.43
N ILE A 55 -5.77 13.24 6.57
CA ILE A 55 -7.24 13.06 6.60
C ILE A 55 -7.97 14.25 5.97
N ARG A 56 -7.48 15.47 6.21
CA ARG A 56 -8.06 16.70 5.66
C ARG A 56 -7.59 17.02 4.24
N GLY A 57 -6.48 16.43 3.81
CA GLY A 57 -5.85 16.69 2.51
C GLY A 57 -6.30 15.78 1.37
N VAL A 58 -7.16 14.79 1.63
CA VAL A 58 -7.68 13.87 0.62
C VAL A 58 -9.16 14.12 0.34
N ASP A 59 -9.60 13.84 -0.90
CA ASP A 59 -10.99 14.03 -1.31
C ASP A 59 -11.97 13.10 -0.58
N TYR A 60 -11.48 11.93 -0.17
CA TYR A 60 -12.31 10.93 0.48
C TYR A 60 -11.52 10.02 1.41
N VAL A 61 -12.09 9.76 2.57
CA VAL A 61 -11.60 8.77 3.53
C VAL A 61 -12.68 7.70 3.69
N VAL A 62 -12.38 6.45 3.33
CA VAL A 62 -13.32 5.34 3.47
C VAL A 62 -13.65 5.05 4.95
N HIS A 63 -14.85 4.55 5.24
CA HIS A 63 -15.28 4.21 6.61
C HIS A 63 -14.87 2.80 7.06
N TYR A 64 -14.31 1.99 6.16
CA TYR A 64 -13.95 0.60 6.42
C TYR A 64 -12.85 0.46 7.48
N ARG A 65 -13.06 -0.41 8.49
CA ARG A 65 -12.11 -0.77 9.57
C ARG A 65 -11.50 0.40 10.38
N ARG A 66 -12.15 1.57 10.45
CA ARG A 66 -11.61 2.71 11.23
C ARG A 66 -11.46 2.45 12.72
N THR A 67 -12.28 1.57 13.30
CA THR A 67 -12.20 1.20 14.73
C THR A 67 -11.28 0.01 14.99
N ASP A 68 -10.66 -0.54 13.94
CA ASP A 68 -9.76 -1.67 14.06
C ASP A 68 -8.36 -1.19 14.44
N ARG A 69 -7.90 -1.61 15.62
CA ARG A 69 -6.58 -1.26 16.18
C ARG A 69 -5.56 -2.36 16.01
N SER A 70 -5.89 -3.43 15.29
CA SER A 70 -4.91 -4.47 14.98
C SER A 70 -3.80 -3.90 14.09
N THR A 71 -2.56 -4.09 14.53
CA THR A 71 -1.39 -3.70 13.75
C THR A 71 -1.19 -4.71 12.61
N ALA A 72 -1.18 -4.22 11.38
CA ALA A 72 -0.89 -5.06 10.23
C ALA A 72 0.62 -5.29 10.13
N ARG A 73 1.05 -6.55 10.00
CA ARG A 73 2.43 -6.84 9.60
C ARG A 73 2.67 -6.33 8.17
N PRO A 74 3.80 -5.66 7.89
CA PRO A 74 4.17 -5.31 6.53
C PRO A 74 4.19 -6.55 5.63
N SER A 75 3.87 -6.38 4.35
CA SER A 75 3.97 -7.50 3.40
C SER A 75 5.44 -7.86 3.16
N SER A 76 5.69 -9.16 2.99
CA SER A 76 6.93 -9.64 2.40
C SER A 76 7.08 -9.08 0.99
N ILE A 77 8.32 -8.83 0.58
CA ILE A 77 8.66 -8.29 -0.74
C ILE A 77 9.69 -9.23 -1.35
N ILE A 78 9.36 -9.78 -2.51
CA ILE A 78 10.28 -10.54 -3.35
C ILE A 78 10.51 -9.78 -4.65
N ARG A 79 11.75 -9.79 -5.13
CA ARG A 79 12.13 -9.29 -6.44
C ARG A 79 12.38 -10.49 -7.36
N LEU A 80 11.80 -10.41 -8.55
CA LEU A 80 12.00 -11.38 -9.62
C LEU A 80 12.90 -10.75 -10.69
N GLY A 81 14.06 -11.35 -10.94
CA GLY A 81 14.95 -10.97 -12.03
C GLY A 81 14.45 -11.50 -13.37
N ALA A 82 14.89 -10.87 -14.47
CA ALA A 82 14.53 -11.31 -15.83
C ALA A 82 15.09 -12.70 -16.18
N ASP A 83 16.13 -13.12 -15.47
CA ASP A 83 16.77 -14.45 -15.53
C ASP A 83 16.10 -15.49 -14.60
N GLY A 84 14.99 -15.12 -13.94
CA GLY A 84 14.29 -15.98 -12.99
C GLY A 84 14.89 -15.99 -11.59
N THR A 85 15.89 -15.15 -11.31
CA THR A 85 16.43 -15.01 -9.95
C THR A 85 15.39 -14.47 -8.98
N ILE A 86 15.37 -15.01 -7.76
CA ILE A 86 14.50 -14.56 -6.69
C ILE A 86 15.36 -13.96 -5.59
N GLN A 87 15.07 -12.71 -5.25
CA GLN A 87 15.69 -12.02 -4.12
C GLN A 87 14.61 -11.62 -3.12
N VAL A 88 14.77 -12.02 -1.85
CA VAL A 88 13.91 -11.55 -0.77
C VAL A 88 14.39 -10.18 -0.32
N ILE A 89 13.55 -9.15 -0.46
CA ILE A 89 13.85 -7.78 -0.02
C ILE A 89 13.40 -7.59 1.43
N ARG A 90 12.26 -8.18 1.82
CA ARG A 90 11.69 -8.11 3.17
C ARG A 90 10.82 -9.32 3.43
N GLU A 91 10.84 -9.83 4.66
CA GLU A 91 9.88 -10.84 5.15
C GLU A 91 8.65 -10.20 5.81
#